data_AF-A0A495L8V2-F1
#
_entry.id   AF-A0A495L8V2-F1
#
_cell.length_a   1.000
_cell.length_b   1.000
_cell.length_c   1.000
_cell.angle_alpha   90.00
_cell.angle_beta   90.00
_cell.angle_gamma   90.00
#
_symmetry.space_group_name_H-M   'P 1'
#
loop_
_entity.id
_entity.type
_entity.pdbx_description
1 polymer ?
#
loop_
_entity_poly.entity_id
_entity_poly.type
_entity_poly.pdbx_seq_one_letter_code
_entity_poly.pdbx_strand_id
1 'polypeptide(L)'
;MSWLHRSCTEQIRALEGELREAQRREVDHTLAAAALRSERDRAQSERWDAAGEAELLKEKLDTAADRETNLRTEIYDLQYRVAELEQVADEHRQVLEARRRRAAEHALGGAWCGPSHNSSHGRALVAQALMALPLEAYDVKVTYFYDDVYDEWIWQLDGKPVNTDSGFSYTSAVDVLIGRYGFTHQELDSICEQAKRAQRARRAPA
;
A
#
# COMPACT_ATOMS: atom_id res chain seq x y z
N MET A 1 90.09 73.66 -14.27
CA MET A 1 88.85 73.28 -13.55
C MET A 1 88.01 72.29 -14.36
N SER A 2 88.43 71.02 -14.53
CA SER A 2 87.70 70.04 -15.38
C SER A 2 87.45 68.68 -14.69
N TRP A 3 88.19 68.36 -13.62
CA TRP A 3 88.09 67.07 -12.92
C TRP A 3 86.90 66.99 -11.95
N LEU A 4 86.60 68.08 -11.22
CA LEU A 4 85.43 68.18 -10.34
C LEU A 4 84.11 68.00 -11.10
N HIS A 5 84.02 68.57 -12.32
CA HIS A 5 82.84 68.41 -13.17
C HIS A 5 82.65 66.96 -13.64
N ARG A 6 83.74 66.26 -14.01
CA ARG A 6 83.70 64.84 -14.39
C ARG A 6 83.20 63.95 -13.25
N SER A 7 83.73 64.15 -12.04
CA SER A 7 83.31 63.42 -10.83
C SER A 7 81.83 63.61 -10.50
N CYS A 8 81.31 64.85 -10.57
CA CYS A 8 79.87 65.09 -10.41
C CYS A 8 79.04 64.39 -11.49
N THR A 9 79.52 64.38 -12.73
CA THR A 9 78.79 63.76 -13.85
C THR A 9 78.71 62.23 -13.69
N GLU A 10 79.75 61.59 -13.18
CA GLU A 10 79.76 60.16 -12.87
C GLU A 10 78.86 59.80 -11.69
N GLN A 11 78.86 60.61 -10.63
CA GLN A 11 77.96 60.43 -9.49
C GLN A 11 76.48 60.59 -9.88
N ILE A 12 76.15 61.57 -10.73
CA ILE A 12 74.79 61.72 -11.27
C ILE A 12 74.37 60.47 -12.06
N ARG A 13 75.25 59.95 -12.92
CA ARG A 13 74.96 58.71 -13.69
C ARG A 13 74.79 57.48 -12.80
N ALA A 14 75.58 57.36 -11.73
CA ALA A 14 75.45 56.28 -10.75
C ALA A 14 74.10 56.33 -10.02
N LEU A 15 73.73 57.51 -9.50
CA LEU A 15 72.44 57.73 -8.84
C LEU A 15 71.24 57.54 -9.79
N GLU A 16 71.36 57.94 -11.06
CA GLU A 16 70.35 57.62 -12.07
C GLU A 16 70.24 56.11 -12.34
N GLY A 17 71.36 55.39 -12.30
CA GLY A 17 71.39 53.92 -12.41
C GLY A 17 70.66 53.26 -11.25
N GLU A 18 71.00 53.66 -10.02
CA GLU A 18 70.35 53.19 -8.79
C GLU A 18 68.85 53.52 -8.77
N LEU A 19 68.45 54.72 -9.21
CA LEU A 19 67.05 55.12 -9.32
C LEU A 19 66.30 54.24 -10.32
N ARG A 20 66.88 53.97 -11.51
CA ARG A 20 66.26 53.10 -12.51
C ARG A 20 66.15 51.65 -12.00
N GLU A 21 67.15 51.16 -11.29
CA GLU A 21 67.09 49.83 -10.67
C GLU A 21 66.05 49.76 -9.56
N ALA A 22 65.97 50.76 -8.68
CA ALA A 22 64.96 50.84 -7.64
C ALA A 22 63.54 50.90 -8.23
N GLN A 23 63.35 51.67 -9.31
CA GLN A 23 62.08 51.71 -10.05
C GLN A 23 61.73 50.35 -10.66
N ARG A 24 62.69 49.62 -11.23
CA ARG A 24 62.44 48.26 -11.74
C ARG A 24 62.03 47.30 -10.63
N ARG A 25 62.72 47.32 -9.50
CA ARG A 25 62.38 46.48 -8.33
C ARG A 25 60.99 46.82 -7.79
N GLU A 26 60.62 48.10 -7.76
CA GLU A 26 59.28 48.53 -7.33
C GLU A 26 58.18 48.04 -8.28
N VAL A 27 58.40 48.11 -9.59
CA VAL A 27 57.50 47.51 -10.59
C VAL A 27 57.40 45.98 -10.42
N ASP A 28 58.53 45.28 -10.21
CA ASP A 28 58.51 43.82 -10.01
C ASP A 28 57.75 43.44 -8.73
N HIS A 29 57.95 44.19 -7.63
CA HIS A 29 57.23 43.98 -6.38
C HIS A 29 55.73 44.25 -6.51
N THR A 30 55.33 45.30 -7.24
CA THR A 30 53.90 45.60 -7.45
C THR A 30 53.22 44.54 -8.31
N LEU A 31 53.89 44.01 -9.33
CA LEU A 31 53.41 42.89 -10.14
C LEU A 31 53.29 41.60 -9.31
N ALA A 32 54.30 41.27 -8.51
CA ALA A 32 54.26 40.10 -7.62
C ALA A 32 53.13 40.21 -6.58
N ALA A 33 52.94 41.39 -5.97
CA ALA A 33 51.84 41.65 -5.05
C ALA A 33 50.46 41.59 -5.74
N ALA A 34 50.35 42.01 -7.01
CA ALA A 34 49.13 41.84 -7.80
C ALA A 34 48.83 40.37 -8.09
N ALA A 35 49.85 39.57 -8.45
CA ALA A 35 49.70 38.13 -8.67
C ALA A 35 49.23 37.39 -7.40
N LEU A 36 49.86 37.65 -6.25
CA LEU A 36 49.47 37.04 -4.96
C LEU A 36 48.04 37.42 -4.55
N ARG A 37 47.61 38.66 -4.80
CA ARG A 37 46.20 39.06 -4.56
C ARG A 37 45.24 38.30 -5.48
N SER A 38 45.58 38.16 -6.77
CA SER A 38 44.76 37.39 -7.71
C SER A 38 44.66 35.92 -7.32
N GLU A 39 45.74 35.29 -6.87
CA GLU A 39 45.73 33.90 -6.39
C GLU A 39 44.88 33.74 -5.13
N ARG A 40 45.02 34.66 -4.16
CA ARG A 40 44.18 34.67 -2.96
C ARG A 40 42.70 34.76 -3.31
N ASP A 41 42.34 35.68 -4.22
CA ASP A 41 40.94 35.92 -4.58
C ASP A 41 40.35 34.69 -5.31
N ARG A 42 41.13 34.02 -6.17
CA ARG A 42 40.71 32.73 -6.77
C ARG A 42 40.50 31.65 -5.72
N ALA A 43 41.48 31.43 -4.85
CA ALA A 43 41.37 30.41 -3.80
C ALA A 43 40.21 30.70 -2.83
N GLN A 44 39.90 31.97 -2.59
CA GLN A 44 38.73 32.35 -1.80
C GLN A 44 37.43 32.05 -2.55
N SER A 45 37.34 32.36 -3.85
CA SER A 45 36.19 32.01 -4.68
C SER A 45 35.93 30.50 -4.69
N GLU A 46 36.97 29.70 -4.96
CA GLU A 46 36.86 28.23 -4.99
C GLU A 46 36.37 27.66 -3.65
N ARG A 47 36.79 28.24 -2.52
CA ARG A 47 36.29 27.84 -1.19
C ARG A 47 34.82 28.17 -0.99
N TRP A 48 34.36 29.32 -1.48
CA TRP A 48 32.95 29.70 -1.42
C TRP A 48 32.09 28.81 -2.31
N ASP A 49 32.57 28.50 -3.51
CA ASP A 49 31.88 27.59 -4.44
C ASP A 49 31.75 26.19 -3.82
N ALA A 50 32.85 25.64 -3.29
CA ALA A 50 32.85 24.35 -2.60
C ALA A 50 31.94 24.33 -1.35
N ALA A 51 31.91 25.42 -0.57
CA ALA A 51 31.01 25.53 0.57
C ALA A 51 29.54 25.57 0.13
N GLY A 52 29.22 26.27 -0.96
CA GLY A 52 27.89 26.30 -1.55
C GLY A 52 27.44 24.92 -2.04
N GLU A 53 28.32 24.19 -2.74
CA GLU A 53 28.04 22.82 -3.19
C GLU A 53 27.82 21.86 -2.02
N ALA A 54 28.61 21.99 -0.95
CA ALA A 54 28.48 21.16 0.24
C ALA A 54 27.12 21.34 0.94
N GLU A 55 26.63 22.59 1.06
CA GLU A 55 25.30 22.86 1.62
C GLU A 55 24.18 22.29 0.74
N LEU A 56 24.29 22.42 -0.59
CA LEU A 56 23.32 21.83 -1.53
C LEU A 56 23.30 20.30 -1.46
N LEU A 57 24.45 19.66 -1.31
CA LEU A 57 24.53 18.21 -1.14
C LEU A 57 23.94 17.76 0.19
N LYS A 58 24.15 18.52 1.26
CA LYS A 58 23.56 18.26 2.57
C LYS A 58 22.04 18.33 2.54
N GLU A 59 21.47 19.37 1.93
CA GLU A 59 20.01 19.50 1.77
C GLU A 59 19.42 18.32 0.98
N LYS A 60 20.10 17.89 -0.09
CA LYS A 60 19.68 16.71 -0.86
C LYS A 60 19.75 15.42 -0.04
N LEU A 61 20.77 15.27 0.80
CA LEU A 61 20.94 14.11 1.67
C LEU A 61 19.85 14.07 2.74
N ASP A 62 19.54 15.21 3.38
CA ASP A 62 18.47 15.33 4.37
C ASP A 62 17.12 15.00 3.73
N THR A 63 16.83 15.57 2.55
CA THR A 63 15.61 15.25 1.79
C THR A 63 15.53 13.77 1.41
N ALA A 64 16.65 13.15 1.05
CA ALA A 64 16.69 11.73 0.72
C ALA A 64 16.46 10.84 1.96
N ALA A 65 17.03 11.22 3.10
CA ALA A 65 16.82 10.54 4.38
C ALA A 65 15.36 10.61 4.82
N ASP A 66 14.71 11.78 4.68
CA ASP A 66 13.28 11.95 4.98
C ASP A 66 12.40 11.10 4.05
N ARG A 67 12.75 11.02 2.75
CA ARG A 67 12.05 10.13 1.82
C ARG A 67 12.23 8.66 2.20
N GLU A 68 13.44 8.26 2.60
CA GLU A 68 13.72 6.89 3.01
C GLU A 68 12.93 6.49 4.26
N THR A 69 12.85 7.37 5.27
CA THR A 69 12.09 7.10 6.49
C THR A 69 10.58 7.03 6.21
N ASN A 70 10.06 7.90 5.35
CA ASN A 70 8.66 7.85 4.91
C ASN A 70 8.36 6.53 4.17
N LEU A 71 9.19 6.16 3.19
CA LEU A 71 9.01 4.91 2.45
C LEU A 71 9.10 3.66 3.35
N ARG A 72 9.99 3.66 4.35
CA ARG A 72 10.06 2.56 5.32
C ARG A 72 8.77 2.43 6.14
N THR A 73 8.18 3.56 6.53
CA THR A 73 6.88 3.58 7.23
C THR A 73 5.77 3.06 6.32
N GLU A 74 5.71 3.52 5.08
CA GLU A 74 4.72 3.04 4.10
C GLU A 74 4.84 1.53 3.84
N ILE A 75 6.06 1.02 3.70
CA ILE A 75 6.30 -0.43 3.55
C ILE A 75 5.78 -1.20 4.75
N TYR A 76 6.04 -0.72 5.97
CA TYR A 76 5.57 -1.36 7.19
C TYR A 76 4.03 -1.39 7.26
N ASP A 77 3.38 -0.27 6.96
CA ASP A 77 1.91 -0.16 6.97
C ASP A 77 1.28 -1.09 5.91
N LEU A 78 1.88 -1.17 4.72
CA LEU A 78 1.43 -2.08 3.66
C LEU A 78 1.60 -3.55 4.06
N GLN A 79 2.72 -3.91 4.68
CA GLN A 79 2.94 -5.28 5.19
C GLN A 79 1.88 -5.67 6.22
N TYR A 80 1.56 -4.75 7.14
CA TYR A 80 0.50 -4.98 8.11
C TYR A 80 -0.87 -5.17 7.42
N ARG A 81 -1.19 -4.31 6.44
CA ARG A 81 -2.45 -4.41 5.71
C ARG A 81 -2.57 -5.70 4.91
N VAL A 82 -1.48 -6.18 4.31
CA VAL A 82 -1.47 -7.46 3.60
C VAL A 82 -1.74 -8.60 4.58
N ALA A 83 -1.06 -8.63 5.73
CA ALA A 83 -1.28 -9.66 6.75
C ALA A 83 -2.74 -9.67 7.25
N GLU A 84 -3.35 -8.51 7.45
CA GLU A 84 -4.77 -8.39 7.82
C GLU A 84 -5.70 -8.96 6.73
N LEU A 85 -5.43 -8.65 5.45
CA LEU A 85 -6.22 -9.16 4.33
C LEU A 85 -6.06 -10.67 4.15
N GLU A 86 -4.86 -11.21 4.34
CA GLU A 86 -4.58 -12.65 4.31
C GLU A 86 -5.35 -13.36 5.43
N GLN A 87 -5.34 -12.80 6.65
CA GLN A 87 -6.11 -13.36 7.76
C GLN A 87 -7.61 -13.38 7.45
N VAL A 88 -8.17 -12.29 6.91
CA VAL A 88 -9.60 -12.24 6.53
C VAL A 88 -9.91 -13.27 5.43
N ALA A 89 -9.01 -13.46 4.46
CA ALA A 89 -9.18 -14.46 3.42
C ALA A 89 -9.16 -15.89 3.98
N ASP A 90 -8.28 -16.18 4.93
CA ASP A 90 -8.21 -17.48 5.61
C ASP A 90 -9.46 -17.75 6.46
N GLU A 91 -9.92 -16.77 7.24
CA GLU A 91 -11.16 -16.85 8.00
C GLU A 91 -12.36 -17.11 7.09
N HIS A 92 -12.46 -16.37 5.99
CA HIS A 92 -13.52 -16.55 5.00
C HIS A 92 -13.48 -17.96 4.38
N ARG A 93 -12.29 -18.43 3.99
CA ARG A 93 -12.11 -19.79 3.46
C ARG A 93 -12.56 -20.86 4.46
N GLN A 94 -12.23 -20.72 5.75
CA GLN A 94 -12.67 -21.65 6.79
C GLN A 94 -14.20 -21.68 6.92
N VAL A 95 -14.86 -20.53 6.80
CA VAL A 95 -16.34 -20.45 6.80
C VAL A 95 -16.91 -21.20 5.60
N LEU A 96 -16.36 -21.02 4.39
CA LEU A 96 -16.82 -21.74 3.20
C LEU A 96 -16.60 -23.25 3.31
N GLU A 97 -15.45 -23.68 3.83
CA GLU A 97 -15.15 -25.09 4.08
C GLU A 97 -16.14 -25.71 5.08
N ALA A 98 -16.47 -24.97 6.15
CA ALA A 98 -17.46 -25.39 7.14
C ALA A 98 -18.87 -25.50 6.52
N ARG A 99 -19.27 -24.54 5.68
CA ARG A 99 -20.54 -24.59 4.94
C ARG A 99 -20.61 -25.81 4.02
N ARG A 100 -19.58 -26.05 3.20
CA ARG A 100 -19.51 -27.24 2.34
C ARG A 100 -19.65 -28.54 3.13
N ARG A 101 -18.92 -28.65 4.25
CA ARG A 101 -18.99 -29.82 5.13
C ARG A 101 -20.41 -30.03 5.68
N ARG A 102 -21.05 -28.98 6.20
CA ARG A 102 -22.42 -29.06 6.73
C ARG A 102 -23.44 -29.43 5.65
N ALA A 103 -23.32 -28.89 4.45
CA ALA A 103 -24.18 -29.27 3.33
C ALA A 103 -24.04 -30.76 2.99
N ALA A 104 -22.80 -31.27 2.94
CA ALA A 104 -22.54 -32.69 2.72
C ALA A 104 -23.06 -33.57 3.86
N GLU A 105 -22.86 -33.18 5.12
CA GLU A 105 -23.41 -33.87 6.30
C GLU A 105 -24.94 -33.91 6.27
N HIS A 106 -25.58 -32.80 5.90
CA HIS A 106 -27.03 -32.73 5.75
C HIS A 106 -27.53 -33.66 4.64
N ALA A 107 -26.82 -33.74 3.50
CA ALA A 107 -27.13 -34.68 2.43
C ALA A 107 -26.96 -36.15 2.85
N LEU A 108 -26.00 -36.45 3.74
CA LEU A 108 -25.84 -37.78 4.36
C LEU A 108 -26.92 -38.10 5.39
N GLY A 109 -27.66 -37.10 5.89
CA GLY A 109 -28.71 -37.28 6.89
C GLY A 109 -29.68 -38.40 6.51
N GLY A 110 -29.85 -39.41 7.38
CA GLY A 110 -30.70 -40.58 7.17
C GLY A 110 -30.10 -41.74 6.36
N ALA A 111 -28.96 -41.58 5.68
CA ALA A 111 -28.26 -42.70 5.03
C ALA A 111 -27.66 -43.69 6.05
N TRP A 112 -27.29 -43.20 7.24
CA TRP A 112 -26.77 -44.01 8.34
C TRP A 112 -27.83 -44.92 8.99
N CYS A 113 -29.10 -44.52 8.95
CA CYS A 113 -30.21 -45.26 9.58
C CYS A 113 -30.69 -46.48 8.74
N GLY A 114 -30.23 -46.61 7.50
CA GLY A 114 -30.64 -47.67 6.59
C GLY A 114 -29.67 -47.84 5.42
N PRO A 115 -28.41 -48.27 5.65
CA PRO A 115 -27.34 -48.23 4.65
C PRO A 115 -27.60 -49.09 3.41
N SER A 116 -28.48 -50.11 3.51
CA SER A 116 -28.87 -51.01 2.43
C SER A 116 -30.05 -50.52 1.58
N HIS A 117 -30.64 -49.36 1.88
CA HIS A 117 -31.70 -48.78 1.05
C HIS A 117 -31.13 -48.03 -0.15
N ASN A 118 -31.76 -48.17 -1.32
CA ASN A 118 -31.36 -47.46 -2.56
C ASN A 118 -31.28 -45.93 -2.39
N SER A 119 -32.13 -45.36 -1.52
CA SER A 119 -32.10 -43.94 -1.17
C SER A 119 -30.85 -43.51 -0.40
N SER A 120 -30.23 -44.42 0.36
CA SER A 120 -29.01 -44.16 1.14
C SER A 120 -27.78 -44.07 0.24
N HIS A 121 -27.70 -44.89 -0.81
CA HIS A 121 -26.64 -44.78 -1.83
C HIS A 121 -26.73 -43.45 -2.59
N GLY A 122 -27.94 -43.05 -3.00
CA GLY A 122 -28.16 -41.75 -3.63
C GLY A 122 -27.73 -40.57 -2.75
N ARG A 123 -28.05 -40.62 -1.44
CA ARG A 123 -27.63 -39.60 -0.47
C ARG A 123 -26.11 -39.53 -0.29
N ALA A 124 -25.43 -40.68 -0.26
CA ALA A 124 -23.97 -40.74 -0.21
C ALA A 124 -23.32 -40.14 -1.46
N LEU A 125 -23.86 -40.42 -2.65
CA LEU A 125 -23.39 -39.81 -3.91
C LEU A 125 -23.59 -38.29 -3.93
N VAL A 126 -24.72 -37.79 -3.45
CA VAL A 126 -24.98 -36.34 -3.34
C VAL A 126 -23.99 -35.68 -2.39
N ALA A 127 -23.73 -36.27 -1.22
CA ALA A 127 -22.76 -35.74 -0.28
C ALA A 127 -21.33 -35.72 -0.84
N GLN A 128 -20.94 -36.77 -1.57
CA GLN A 128 -19.65 -36.82 -2.26
C GLN A 128 -19.56 -35.73 -3.34
N ALA A 129 -20.64 -35.52 -4.11
CA ALA A 129 -20.70 -34.47 -5.11
C ALA A 129 -20.58 -33.07 -4.48
N LEU A 130 -21.25 -32.81 -3.35
CA LEU A 130 -21.14 -31.56 -2.60
C LEU A 130 -19.71 -31.31 -2.10
N MET A 131 -19.05 -32.35 -1.57
CA MET A 131 -17.64 -32.23 -1.15
C MET A 131 -16.66 -32.00 -2.31
N ALA A 132 -17.01 -32.45 -3.51
CA ALA A 132 -16.21 -32.24 -4.72
C ALA A 132 -16.40 -30.86 -5.36
N LEU A 133 -17.44 -30.10 -4.97
CA LEU A 133 -17.65 -28.75 -5.45
C LEU A 133 -16.55 -27.78 -4.95
N PRO A 134 -16.18 -26.79 -5.79
CA PRO A 134 -15.25 -25.73 -5.39
C PRO A 134 -15.86 -24.84 -4.30
N LEU A 135 -15.03 -24.20 -3.47
CA LEU A 135 -15.50 -23.43 -2.31
C LEU A 135 -16.35 -22.21 -2.73
N GLU A 136 -16.06 -21.65 -3.90
CA GLU A 136 -16.76 -20.55 -4.53
C GLU A 136 -18.25 -20.87 -4.75
N ALA A 137 -18.62 -22.16 -4.87
CA ALA A 137 -20.03 -22.56 -4.96
C ALA A 137 -20.82 -22.32 -3.66
N TYR A 138 -20.12 -22.10 -2.53
CA TYR A 138 -20.68 -21.82 -1.21
C TYR A 138 -20.53 -20.34 -0.81
N ASP A 139 -19.82 -19.54 -1.61
CA ASP A 139 -19.70 -18.10 -1.46
C ASP A 139 -20.89 -17.38 -2.12
N VAL A 140 -22.07 -17.62 -1.56
CA VAL A 140 -23.33 -17.07 -2.06
C VAL A 140 -23.81 -15.94 -1.17
N LYS A 141 -24.37 -14.90 -1.79
CA LYS A 141 -24.97 -13.78 -1.07
C LYS A 141 -26.43 -14.09 -0.75
N VAL A 142 -26.70 -14.41 0.52
CA VAL A 142 -28.06 -14.63 1.01
C VAL A 142 -28.61 -13.36 1.63
N THR A 143 -29.81 -12.96 1.21
CA THR A 143 -30.53 -11.80 1.75
C THR A 143 -31.97 -12.16 2.07
N TYR A 144 -32.53 -11.52 3.10
CA TYR A 144 -33.94 -11.61 3.43
C TYR A 144 -34.58 -10.27 3.07
N PHE A 145 -35.47 -10.27 2.09
CA PHE A 145 -36.04 -9.05 1.51
C PHE A 145 -37.54 -8.99 1.75
N TYR A 146 -38.07 -7.79 1.95
CA TYR A 146 -39.52 -7.57 2.01
C TYR A 146 -40.03 -7.12 0.66
N ASP A 147 -40.87 -7.93 0.04
CA ASP A 147 -41.55 -7.58 -1.20
C ASP A 147 -42.80 -6.76 -0.89
N ASP A 148 -42.73 -5.45 -1.16
CA ASP A 148 -43.86 -4.54 -0.97
C ASP A 148 -45.03 -4.82 -1.95
N VAL A 149 -44.81 -5.54 -3.04
CA VAL A 149 -45.86 -5.88 -4.02
C VAL A 149 -46.74 -7.02 -3.52
N TYR A 150 -46.12 -8.04 -2.94
CA TYR A 150 -46.82 -9.24 -2.43
C TYR A 150 -46.99 -9.25 -0.91
N ASP A 151 -46.54 -8.20 -0.23
CA ASP A 151 -46.60 -8.03 1.23
C ASP A 151 -45.96 -9.19 2.01
N GLU A 152 -44.87 -9.74 1.49
CA GLU A 152 -44.23 -10.94 2.04
C GLU A 152 -42.72 -10.82 2.17
N TRP A 153 -42.14 -11.63 3.06
CA TRP A 153 -40.70 -11.74 3.20
C TRP A 153 -40.17 -12.91 2.37
N ILE A 154 -39.18 -12.63 1.52
CA ILE A 154 -38.63 -13.58 0.56
C ILE A 154 -37.13 -13.76 0.81
N TRP A 155 -36.70 -15.01 0.85
CA TRP A 155 -35.29 -15.36 0.81
C TRP A 155 -34.75 -15.24 -0.60
N GLN A 156 -33.63 -14.52 -0.74
CA GLN A 156 -32.93 -14.38 -2.01
C GLN A 156 -31.50 -14.91 -1.89
N LEU A 157 -31.04 -15.51 -2.99
CA LEU A 157 -29.67 -15.94 -3.20
C LEU A 157 -29.16 -15.24 -4.46
N ASP A 158 -28.09 -14.46 -4.31
CA ASP A 158 -27.49 -13.63 -5.36
C ASP A 158 -28.51 -12.72 -6.07
N GLY A 159 -29.45 -12.17 -5.28
CA GLY A 159 -30.50 -11.25 -5.75
C GLY A 159 -31.69 -11.92 -6.44
N LYS A 160 -31.77 -13.25 -6.46
CA LYS A 160 -32.91 -14.00 -6.99
C LYS A 160 -33.63 -14.78 -5.89
N PRO A 161 -34.96 -14.95 -5.95
CA PRO A 161 -35.68 -15.78 -5.00
C PRO A 161 -35.08 -17.18 -4.90
N VAL A 162 -34.98 -17.72 -3.68
CA VAL A 162 -34.49 -19.09 -3.47
C VAL A 162 -35.42 -20.07 -4.18
N ASN A 163 -34.86 -20.87 -5.09
CA ASN A 163 -35.62 -21.90 -5.77
C ASN A 163 -35.87 -23.08 -4.82
N THR A 164 -37.13 -23.24 -4.41
CA THR A 164 -37.61 -24.35 -3.58
C THR A 164 -38.10 -25.55 -4.38
N ASP A 165 -38.19 -25.42 -5.71
CA ASP A 165 -38.59 -26.49 -6.61
C ASP A 165 -37.46 -27.51 -6.74
N SER A 166 -37.43 -28.43 -5.77
CA SER A 166 -36.40 -29.46 -5.60
C SER A 166 -36.91 -30.87 -5.96
N GLY A 167 -38.13 -31.00 -6.45
CA GLY A 167 -38.80 -32.29 -6.67
C GLY A 167 -39.28 -32.98 -5.40
N PHE A 168 -39.08 -32.39 -4.21
CA PHE A 168 -39.64 -32.83 -2.93
C PHE A 168 -40.77 -31.89 -2.49
N SER A 169 -41.92 -32.46 -2.10
CA SER A 169 -43.05 -31.70 -1.57
C SER A 169 -42.68 -30.98 -0.27
N TYR A 170 -43.06 -29.70 -0.14
CA TYR A 170 -42.91 -28.88 1.08
C TYR A 170 -41.48 -28.46 1.47
N THR A 171 -40.53 -28.41 0.54
CA THR A 171 -39.18 -27.89 0.84
C THR A 171 -39.23 -26.38 1.05
N SER A 172 -38.88 -25.89 2.23
CA SER A 172 -38.82 -24.45 2.50
C SER A 172 -37.52 -23.84 1.95
N ALA A 173 -37.50 -22.52 1.75
CA ALA A 173 -36.28 -21.82 1.35
C ALA A 173 -35.15 -22.00 2.39
N VAL A 174 -35.50 -22.09 3.68
CA VAL A 174 -34.56 -22.36 4.76
C VAL A 174 -33.94 -23.75 4.60
N ASP A 175 -34.75 -24.77 4.29
CA ASP A 175 -34.25 -26.13 4.05
C ASP A 175 -33.26 -26.17 2.88
N VAL A 176 -33.52 -25.39 1.81
CA VAL A 176 -32.59 -25.28 0.68
C VAL A 176 -31.28 -24.62 1.11
N LEU A 177 -31.34 -23.51 1.85
CA LEU A 177 -30.15 -22.77 2.30
C LEU A 177 -29.28 -23.61 3.25
N ILE A 178 -29.90 -24.38 4.15
CA ILE A 178 -29.19 -25.28 5.06
C ILE A 178 -28.66 -26.50 4.30
N GLY A 179 -29.53 -27.19 3.55
CA GLY A 179 -29.22 -28.48 2.93
C GLY A 179 -28.26 -28.38 1.75
N ARG A 180 -28.36 -27.32 0.93
CA ARG A 180 -27.53 -27.15 -0.28
C ARG A 180 -26.32 -26.26 -0.06
N TYR A 181 -26.46 -25.21 0.75
CA TYR A 181 -25.42 -24.20 0.95
C TYR A 181 -24.81 -24.21 2.36
N GLY A 182 -25.29 -25.08 3.26
CA GLY A 182 -24.64 -25.32 4.56
C GLY A 182 -24.74 -24.17 5.55
N PHE A 183 -25.71 -23.27 5.36
CA PHE A 183 -26.02 -22.24 6.34
C PHE A 183 -26.51 -22.86 7.65
N THR A 184 -26.23 -22.19 8.76
CA THR A 184 -26.82 -22.50 10.06
C THR A 184 -28.10 -21.71 10.28
N HIS A 185 -28.97 -22.21 11.15
CA HIS A 185 -30.14 -21.45 11.60
C HIS A 185 -29.74 -20.10 12.19
N GLN A 186 -28.65 -20.03 12.95
CA GLN A 186 -28.15 -18.78 13.55
C GLN A 186 -27.72 -17.74 12.50
N GLU A 187 -27.05 -18.17 11.42
CA GLU A 187 -26.70 -17.29 10.30
C GLU A 187 -27.96 -16.72 9.64
N LEU A 188 -28.96 -17.57 9.37
CA LEU A 188 -30.22 -17.16 8.75
C LEU A 188 -31.03 -16.23 9.67
N ASP A 189 -31.13 -16.55 10.97
CA ASP A 189 -31.81 -15.70 11.95
C ASP A 189 -31.17 -14.32 12.04
N SER A 190 -29.84 -14.25 12.01
CA SER A 190 -29.10 -12.98 11.99
C SER A 190 -29.41 -12.16 10.73
N ILE A 191 -29.44 -12.79 9.55
CA ILE A 191 -29.80 -12.12 8.29
C ILE A 191 -31.24 -11.60 8.36
N CYS A 192 -32.17 -12.42 8.88
CA CYS A 192 -33.57 -12.07 9.04
C CYS A 192 -33.76 -10.85 9.96
N GLU A 193 -33.12 -10.86 11.12
CA GLU A 193 -33.19 -9.76 12.09
C GLU A 193 -32.56 -8.48 11.56
N GLN A 194 -31.40 -8.57 10.89
CA GLN A 194 -30.76 -7.42 10.26
C GLN A 194 -31.66 -6.78 9.19
N ALA A 195 -32.27 -7.60 8.33
CA ALA A 195 -33.18 -7.12 7.30
C ALA A 195 -34.44 -6.46 7.88
N LYS A 196 -35.06 -7.08 8.90
CA LYS A 196 -36.21 -6.50 9.60
C LYS A 196 -35.88 -5.17 10.27
N ARG A 197 -34.70 -5.06 10.90
CA ARG A 197 -34.22 -3.81 11.50
C ARG A 197 -34.02 -2.73 10.43
N ALA A 198 -33.39 -3.06 9.31
CA ALA A 198 -33.19 -2.15 8.20
C ALA A 198 -34.53 -1.65 7.63
N GLN A 199 -35.51 -2.54 7.46
CA GLN A 199 -36.84 -2.17 6.97
C GLN A 199 -37.60 -1.28 7.95
N ARG A 200 -37.51 -1.55 9.26
CA ARG A 200 -38.08 -0.67 10.30
C ARG A 200 -37.46 0.72 10.27
N ALA A 201 -36.14 0.81 10.13
CA ALA A 201 -35.44 2.09 10.02
C ALA A 201 -35.87 2.88 8.78
N ARG A 202 -36.10 2.22 7.64
CA ARG A 202 -36.61 2.84 6.41
C ARG A 202 -38.06 3.35 6.52
N ARG A 203 -38.88 2.66 7.33
CA ARG A 203 -40.30 3.01 7.55
C ARG A 203 -40.53 3.98 8.71
N ALA A 204 -39.48 4.32 9.47
CA ALA A 204 -39.59 5.34 10.52
C ALA A 204 -39.74 6.72 9.86
N PRO A 205 -40.75 7.54 10.24
CA PRO A 205 -40.84 8.91 9.76
C PRO A 205 -39.63 9.72 10.24
N ALA A 206 -39.09 10.57 9.36
CA ALA A 206 -38.02 11.51 9.68
C ALA A 206 -38.44 12.52 10.76
#